data_AF-A0A960WGJ6-F1
#
_entry.id   AF-A0A960WGJ6-F1
#
_cell.length_a   1.000
_cell.length_b   1.000
_cell.length_c   1.000
_cell.angle_alpha   90.00
_cell.angle_beta   90.00
_cell.angle_gamma   90.00
#
_symmetry.space_group_name_H-M   'P 1'
#
loop_
_entity.id
_entity.type
_entity.pdbx_description
1 polymer ?
#
loop_
_entity_poly.entity_id
_entity_poly.type
_entity_poly.pdbx_seq_one_letter_code
_entity_poly.pdbx_strand_id
1 'polypeptide(L)' 'MKSINWKNSAEVNEKYRNASIITNERVVFNIAGNKYRLIVAIKYEIKIVFIRFIGTHKQYDKVNPEKI' A
#
# COMPACT_ATOMS: atom_id res chain seq x y z
N MET A 1 3.81 -21.38 -0.79
CA MET A 1 3.41 -19.94 -0.81
C MET A 1 1.90 -19.87 -0.95
N LYS A 2 1.18 -19.23 -0.03
CA LYS A 2 -0.27 -19.00 -0.17
C LYS A 2 -0.46 -17.89 -1.22
N SER A 3 -0.91 -18.26 -2.42
CA SER A 3 -1.36 -17.28 -3.42
C SER A 3 -2.64 -16.66 -2.90
N ILE A 4 -2.62 -15.35 -2.67
CA ILE A 4 -3.77 -14.59 -2.17
C ILE A 4 -4.20 -13.66 -3.29
N ASN A 5 -5.44 -13.83 -3.70
CA ASN A 5 -5.99 -13.22 -4.89
C ASN A 5 -6.89 -12.05 -4.49
N TRP A 6 -6.27 -10.96 -4.01
CA TRP A 6 -7.04 -9.79 -3.59
C TRP A 6 -7.81 -9.22 -4.77
N LYS A 7 -9.11 -8.97 -4.56
CA LYS A 7 -9.99 -8.37 -5.58
C LYS A 7 -10.18 -6.87 -5.39
N ASN A 8 -9.96 -6.37 -4.18
CA ASN A 8 -10.12 -4.97 -3.83
C ASN A 8 -9.29 -4.60 -2.58
N SER A 9 -9.28 -3.32 -2.24
CA SER A 9 -8.55 -2.77 -1.11
C SER A 9 -9.07 -3.24 0.25
N ALA A 10 -10.36 -3.60 0.37
CA ALA A 10 -10.92 -4.11 1.62
C ALA A 10 -10.29 -5.46 2.00
N GLU A 11 -10.11 -6.37 1.04
CA GLU A 11 -9.44 -7.66 1.26
C GLU A 11 -7.94 -7.49 1.62
N VAL A 12 -7.31 -6.42 1.14
CA VAL A 12 -5.93 -6.05 1.54
C VAL A 12 -5.90 -5.62 3.00
N ASN A 13 -6.85 -4.77 3.42
CA ASN A 13 -6.94 -4.25 4.78
C ASN A 13 -7.32 -5.33 5.80
N GLU A 14 -8.19 -6.28 5.43
CA GLU A 14 -8.53 -7.43 6.30
C GLU A 14 -7.27 -8.24 6.66
N LYS A 15 -6.39 -8.45 5.68
CA LYS A 15 -5.15 -9.20 5.85
C LYS A 15 -4.03 -8.38 6.51
N TYR A 16 -3.93 -7.10 6.17
CA TYR A 16 -2.97 -6.17 6.75
C TYR A 16 -3.70 -5.04 7.43
N ARG A 17 -4.19 -5.29 8.65
CA ARG A 17 -4.93 -4.31 9.47
C ARG A 17 -4.16 -3.02 9.75
N ASN A 18 -2.84 -3.04 9.55
CA ASN A 18 -1.97 -1.87 9.69
C ASN A 18 -1.73 -1.13 8.37
N ALA A 19 -2.41 -1.53 7.29
CA ALA A 19 -2.36 -0.85 6.00
C ALA A 19 -3.41 0.26 5.97
N SER A 20 -3.05 1.40 5.40
CA SER A 20 -3.97 2.51 5.19
C SER A 20 -4.38 2.53 3.72
N ILE A 21 -5.69 2.40 3.48
CA ILE A 21 -6.27 2.61 2.16
C ILE A 21 -6.39 4.12 1.94
N ILE A 22 -5.71 4.63 0.91
CA ILE A 22 -5.75 6.05 0.54
C ILE A 22 -6.83 6.27 -0.51
N THR A 23 -6.88 5.39 -1.51
CA THR A 23 -7.94 5.32 -2.51
C THR A 23 -8.24 3.86 -2.81
N ASN A 24 -9.27 3.59 -3.63
CA ASN A 24 -9.61 2.22 -4.03
C ASN A 24 -8.43 1.42 -4.59
N GLU A 25 -7.45 2.08 -5.21
CA GLU A 25 -6.28 1.45 -5.82
C GLU A 25 -4.97 1.75 -5.07
N ARG A 26 -4.94 2.64 -4.08
CA ARG A 26 -3.71 3.06 -3.39
C ARG A 26 -3.70 2.61 -1.94
N VAL A 27 -2.64 1.91 -1.57
CA VAL A 27 -2.46 1.38 -0.22
C VAL A 27 -1.09 1.77 0.31
N VAL A 28 -1.06 2.19 1.57
CA VAL A 28 0.17 2.48 2.31
C VAL A 28 0.40 1.38 3.33
N PHE A 29 1.56 0.74 3.28
CA PHE A 29 1.99 -0.25 4.25
C PHE A 29 3.04 0.33 5.20
N ASN A 30 2.86 0.04 6.48
CA ASN A 30 3.89 0.27 7.49
C ASN A 30 4.82 -0.95 7.53
N ILE A 31 6.12 -0.74 7.32
CA ILE A 31 7.10 -1.85 7.29
C ILE A 31 8.26 -1.61 8.27
N ALA A 32 8.93 -2.70 8.66
CA ALA A 32 10.05 -2.73 9.61
C ALA A 32 9.76 -2.05 10.96
N GLY A 33 8.62 -2.38 11.58
CA GLY A 33 8.22 -1.80 12.87
C GLY A 33 7.86 -0.31 12.76
N ASN A 34 7.05 0.05 11.76
CA ASN A 34 6.60 1.41 11.45
C ASN A 34 7.70 2.41 11.03
N LYS A 35 8.95 1.97 10.81
CA LYS A 35 10.08 2.83 10.41
C LYS A 35 9.93 3.40 9.00
N TYR A 36 9.27 2.67 8.11
CA TYR A 36 9.09 3.05 6.72
C TYR A 36 7.62 2.99 6.29
N ARG A 37 7.32 3.69 5.21
CA ARG A 37 6.07 3.66 4.46
C ARG A 37 6.36 3.14 3.05
N LEU A 38 5.58 2.16 2.63
CA LEU A 38 5.55 1.66 1.26
C LEU A 38 4.21 2.07 0.66
N ILE A 39 4.23 2.95 -0.33
CA ILE A 39 3.04 3.32 -1.11
C ILE A 39 3.01 2.44 -2.34
N VAL A 40 1.91 1.73 -2.53
CA VAL A 40 1.65 0.97 -3.75
C VAL A 40 0.37 1.43 -4.43
N ALA A 41 0.37 1.34 -5.76
CA ALA A 41 -0.84 1.34 -6.56
C ALA A 41 -1.10 -0.09 -7.03
N ILE A 42 -2.29 -0.61 -6.77
CA ILE A 42 -2.69 -1.98 -7.09
C ILE A 42 -3.73 -1.94 -8.20
N LYS A 43 -3.42 -2.58 -9.33
CA LYS A 43 -4.38 -2.86 -10.39
C LYS A 43 -4.94 -4.25 -10.18
N TYR A 44 -6.08 -4.33 -9.50
CA TYR A 44 -6.68 -5.62 -9.08
C TYR A 44 -7.18 -6.48 -10.23
N GLU A 45 -7.56 -5.89 -11.36
CA GLU A 45 -8.03 -6.64 -12.54
C GLU A 45 -6.91 -7.46 -13.17
N ILE A 46 -5.76 -6.81 -13.42
CA ILE A 46 -4.59 -7.41 -14.04
C ILE A 46 -3.55 -7.94 -13.04
N LYS A 47 -3.84 -7.85 -11.73
CA LYS A 47 -3.01 -8.35 -10.62
C LYS A 47 -1.58 -7.78 -10.59
N ILE A 48 -1.43 -6.50 -10.92
CA ILE A 48 -0.14 -5.81 -10.88
C ILE A 48 -0.08 -4.87 -9.68
N VAL A 49 1.06 -4.88 -8.99
CA VAL A 49 1.37 -3.95 -7.90
C VAL A 49 2.52 -3.05 -8.34
N PHE A 50 2.27 -1.75 -8.38
CA PHE A 50 3.27 -0.73 -8.66
C PHE A 50 3.77 -0.13 -7.36
N ILE A 51 5.07 -0.22 -7.11
CA ILE A 51 5.69 0.52 -6.01
C ILE A 51 5.80 1.97 -6.45
N ARG A 52 5.11 2.86 -5.74
CA ARG A 52 5.15 4.30 -6.03
C ARG A 52 6.15 5.01 -5.15
N PHE A 53 6.35 4.54 -3.93
CA PHE A 53 7.31 5.10 -2.98
C PHE A 53 7.71 4.12 -1.90
N ILE A 54 8.97 4.22 -1.47
CA ILE A 54 9.49 3.60 -0.25
C ILE A 54 10.35 4.64 0.47
N GLY A 55 10.08 4.87 1.75
CA GLY A 55 10.87 5.81 2.53
C GLY A 55 10.49 5.87 4.00
N THR A 56 11.29 6.59 4.77
CA THR A 56 11.05 6.83 6.20
C THR A 56 9.79 7.67 6.41
N HIS A 57 9.29 7.73 7.65
CA HIS A 57 8.18 8.62 8.01
C HIS A 57 8.44 10.07 7.57
N LYS A 58 9.63 10.60 7.85
CA LYS A 58 10.01 11.99 7.50
C LYS A 58 10.03 12.24 5.99
N GLN A 59 10.33 11.23 5.18
CA GLN A 59 10.28 11.33 3.72
C GLN A 59 8.83 11.23 3.23
N TYR A 60 8.04 10.33 3.84
CA TYR A 60 6.63 10.17 3.55
C TYR A 60 5.83 11.45 3.82
N ASP A 61 6.14 12.18 4.91
CA ASP A 61 5.48 13.45 5.26
C ASP A 61 5.64 14.55 4.18
N LYS A 62 6.61 14.39 3.27
CA LYS A 62 6.85 15.31 2.14
C LYS A 62 6.19 14.87 0.84
N VAL A 63 5.52 13.72 0.83
CA VAL A 63 4.87 13.12 -0.34
C VAL A 63 3.36 13.22 -0.15
N ASN A 64 2.63 13.57 -1.21
CA ASN A 64 1.17 13.44 -1.22
C ASN A 64 0.77 12.05 -1.75
N PRO A 65 0.35 11.11 -0.90
CA PRO A 65 0.06 9.72 -1.27
C PRO A 65 -1.12 9.56 -2.24
N GLU A 66 -1.99 10.56 -2.40
CA GLU A 66 -3.11 10.53 -3.36
C GLU A 66 -2.65 10.90 -4.78
N LYS A 67 -1.59 11.70 -4.90
CA LYS A 67 -1.11 12.23 -6.17
C LYS A 67 0.04 11.45 -6.78
N ILE A 68 0.89 10.83 -5.94
CA ILE A 68 2.12 10.14 -6.39
C ILE A 68 1.89 8.96 -7.32
#